data_AF-A0A946E7L3-F1
#
_entry.id   AF-A0A946E7L3-F1
#
_cell.length_a   1.000
_cell.length_b   1.000
_cell.length_c   1.000
_cell.angle_alpha   90.00
_cell.angle_beta   90.00
_cell.angle_gamma   90.00
#
_symmetry.space_group_name_H-M   'P 1'
#
loop_
_entity.id
_entity.type
_entity.pdbx_description
1 polymer ?
#
loop_
_entity_poly.entity_id
_entity_poly.type
_entity_poly.pdbx_seq_one_letter_code
_entity_poly.pdbx_strand_id
1 'polypeptide(L)'
;MKLLQIITITLLLGLVSNLGVCQDEKVNWSIAVEDDGDKQTLVISGKTIPGWHIYTTNPPDPLAGPLPTYIELEESDKFEKIGEIEEKTVETHVNSIGEKEGVFVSNPGIFQIEIKRKTSDAFNIPIFIEYQTCDDSKCINAQANLMAQILAQ
;
A
#
# COMPACT_ATOMS: atom_id res chain seq x y z
N MET A 1 -31.90 -19.92 43.16
CA MET A 1 -31.85 -20.75 41.94
C MET A 1 -32.21 -20.01 40.66
N LYS A 2 -33.23 -19.12 40.64
CA LYS A 2 -33.55 -18.32 39.44
C LYS A 2 -32.54 -17.19 39.12
N LEU A 3 -31.90 -16.58 40.12
CA LEU A 3 -30.84 -15.57 39.88
C LEU A 3 -29.56 -16.16 39.28
N LEU A 4 -29.23 -17.42 39.59
CA LEU A 4 -28.03 -18.07 39.07
C LEU A 4 -28.17 -18.36 37.56
N GLN A 5 -29.38 -18.73 37.11
CA GLN A 5 -29.70 -18.95 35.69
C GLN A 5 -29.65 -17.66 34.86
N ILE A 6 -30.04 -16.52 35.45
CA ILE A 6 -30.00 -15.23 34.74
C ILE A 6 -28.55 -14.81 34.48
N ILE A 7 -27.64 -15.03 35.44
CA ILE A 7 -26.21 -14.74 35.28
C ILE A 7 -25.58 -15.65 34.22
N THR A 8 -26.03 -16.90 34.08
CA THR A 8 -25.54 -17.82 33.05
C THR A 8 -26.03 -17.43 31.64
N ILE A 9 -27.22 -16.83 31.50
CA ILE A 9 -27.76 -16.39 30.21
C ILE A 9 -27.09 -15.11 29.71
N THR A 10 -26.62 -14.23 30.60
CA THR A 10 -25.88 -13.02 30.19
C THR A 10 -24.43 -13.30 29.77
N LEU A 11 -23.85 -14.43 30.21
CA LEU A 11 -22.51 -14.86 29.80
C LEU A 11 -22.48 -15.56 28.43
N LEU A 12 -23.65 -15.93 27.88
CA LEU A 12 -23.81 -16.51 26.54
C LEU A 12 -24.00 -15.44 25.44
N LEU A 13 -23.60 -14.19 25.71
CA LEU A 13 -23.41 -13.13 24.71
C LEU A 13 -21.93 -12.93 24.37
N GLY A 14 -21.10 -13.97 24.58
CA GLY A 14 -19.76 -14.07 24.04
C GLY A 14 -19.79 -14.51 22.57
N LEU A 15 -18.97 -13.85 21.75
CA LEU A 15 -18.78 -14.00 20.31
C LEU A 15 -19.85 -13.31 19.43
N VAL A 16 -19.92 -11.98 19.53
CA VAL A 16 -19.97 -11.23 18.26
C VAL A 16 -18.64 -11.47 17.56
N SER A 17 -18.69 -12.31 16.53
CA SER A 17 -17.64 -12.51 15.56
C SER A 17 -17.11 -11.14 15.12
N ASN A 18 -15.81 -10.91 15.28
CA ASN A 18 -15.10 -9.98 14.41
C ASN A 18 -15.24 -10.56 13.00
N LEU A 19 -16.32 -10.19 12.30
CA LEU A 19 -16.25 -10.12 10.86
C LEU A 19 -15.29 -8.97 10.60
N GLY A 20 -13.99 -9.26 10.67
CA GLY A 20 -13.04 -8.51 9.87
C GLY A 20 -13.62 -8.58 8.48
N VAL A 21 -14.10 -7.44 7.98
CA VAL A 21 -14.36 -7.29 6.57
C VAL A 21 -12.98 -7.52 5.95
N CYS A 22 -12.73 -8.74 5.46
CA CYS A 22 -11.72 -8.91 4.44
C CYS A 22 -12.27 -8.09 3.28
N GLN A 23 -11.83 -6.83 3.20
CA GLN A 23 -11.84 -6.10 1.97
C GLN A 23 -11.25 -7.09 0.95
N ASP A 24 -11.93 -7.24 -0.18
CA ASP A 24 -11.48 -8.07 -1.28
C ASP A 24 -10.10 -7.55 -1.72
N GLU A 25 -9.03 -7.94 -1.01
CA GLU A 25 -7.68 -7.40 -1.17
C GLU A 25 -7.17 -7.91 -2.52
N LYS A 26 -7.33 -7.09 -3.54
CA LYS A 26 -6.84 -7.38 -4.89
C LYS A 26 -5.32 -7.26 -4.97
N VAL A 27 -4.70 -6.66 -3.94
CA VAL A 27 -3.27 -6.39 -3.86
C VAL A 27 -2.74 -6.84 -2.51
N ASN A 28 -1.70 -7.68 -2.55
CA ASN A 28 -0.90 -8.02 -1.38
C ASN A 28 0.35 -7.15 -1.37
N TRP A 29 0.42 -6.24 -0.40
CA TRP A 29 1.54 -5.32 -0.23
C TRP A 29 2.66 -5.91 0.64
N SER A 30 3.90 -5.56 0.31
CA SER A 30 5.07 -5.89 1.10
C SER A 30 6.11 -4.79 0.97
N ILE A 31 7.02 -4.72 1.93
CA ILE A 31 8.10 -3.74 1.93
C ILE A 31 9.42 -4.41 2.31
N ALA A 32 10.48 -4.02 1.63
CA ALA A 32 11.86 -4.34 1.96
C ALA A 32 12.68 -3.05 2.10
N VAL A 33 13.78 -3.14 2.84
CA VAL A 33 14.74 -2.05 2.99
C VAL A 33 16.06 -2.55 2.43
N GLU A 34 16.55 -1.89 1.39
CA GLU A 34 17.90 -2.09 0.87
C GLU A 34 18.82 -1.08 1.57
N ASP A 35 19.79 -1.59 2.32
CA ASP A 35 20.70 -0.79 3.15
C ASP A 35 22.01 -0.51 2.38
N ASP A 36 22.28 0.77 2.13
CA ASP A 36 23.54 1.27 1.57
C ASP A 36 24.16 2.33 2.53
N GLY A 37 24.09 2.03 3.84
CA GLY A 37 24.61 2.89 4.90
C GLY A 37 23.68 4.07 5.19
N ASP A 38 24.17 5.29 5.01
CA ASP A 38 23.37 6.50 5.29
C ASP A 38 22.21 6.66 4.29
N LYS A 39 22.35 6.10 3.08
CA LYS A 39 21.28 6.06 2.09
C LYS A 39 20.64 4.68 2.12
N GLN A 40 19.33 4.65 2.22
CA GLN A 40 18.57 3.40 2.25
C GLN A 40 17.41 3.53 1.27
N THR A 41 17.07 2.42 0.61
CA THR A 41 15.97 2.39 -0.35
C THR A 41 14.84 1.54 0.22
N LEU A 42 13.66 2.15 0.37
CA LEU A 42 12.43 1.44 0.67
C LEU A 42 11.87 0.87 -0.63
N VAL A 43 11.79 -0.45 -0.73
CA VAL A 43 11.24 -1.15 -1.89
C VAL A 43 9.85 -1.66 -1.53
N ILE A 44 8.82 -0.97 -2.01
CA ILE A 44 7.42 -1.32 -1.80
C ILE A 44 6.94 -2.14 -2.99
N SER A 45 6.43 -3.35 -2.72
CA SER A 45 5.91 -4.25 -3.74
C SER A 45 4.42 -4.51 -3.54
N GLY A 46 3.61 -4.17 -4.54
CA GLY A 46 2.18 -4.48 -4.61
C GLY A 46 1.92 -5.61 -5.60
N LYS A 47 1.64 -6.81 -5.09
CA LYS A 47 1.32 -7.98 -5.94
C LYS A 47 -0.18 -8.09 -6.14
N THR A 48 -0.64 -7.98 -7.40
CA THR A 48 -2.06 -8.10 -7.72
C THR A 48 -2.48 -9.54 -7.98
N ILE A 49 -3.76 -9.84 -7.77
CA ILE A 49 -4.37 -11.06 -8.33
C ILE A 49 -4.47 -10.96 -9.86
N PRO A 50 -4.55 -12.09 -10.61
CA PRO A 50 -4.61 -12.05 -12.07
C PRO A 50 -5.76 -11.20 -12.62
N GLY A 51 -5.48 -10.41 -13.65
CA GLY A 51 -6.45 -9.52 -14.32
C GLY A 51 -6.69 -8.18 -13.62
N TRP A 52 -5.97 -7.90 -12.52
CA TRP A 52 -6.05 -6.65 -11.80
C TRP A 52 -4.72 -5.90 -11.85
N HIS A 53 -4.81 -4.58 -11.88
CA HIS A 53 -3.68 -3.68 -12.07
C HIS A 53 -3.73 -2.52 -11.08
N ILE A 54 -2.57 -2.11 -10.55
CA ILE A 54 -2.45 -0.92 -9.70
C ILE A 54 -2.26 0.28 -10.62
N TYR A 55 -3.04 1.35 -10.41
CA TYR A 55 -2.89 2.56 -11.21
C TYR A 55 -1.63 3.34 -10.82
N THR A 56 -0.95 3.95 -11.79
CA THR A 56 0.30 4.70 -11.57
C THR A 56 0.12 5.88 -10.60
N THR A 57 1.23 6.31 -10.00
CA THR A 57 1.41 7.57 -9.27
C THR A 57 1.46 8.77 -10.24
N ASN A 58 1.78 8.57 -11.52
CA ASN A 58 2.00 9.65 -12.49
C ASN A 58 1.20 9.43 -13.80
N PRO A 59 -0.14 9.55 -13.75
CA PRO A 59 -0.98 9.39 -14.93
C PRO A 59 -0.79 10.53 -15.93
N PRO A 60 -1.00 10.30 -17.25
CA PRO A 60 -0.86 11.33 -18.27
C PRO A 60 -1.81 12.53 -18.08
N ASP A 61 -3.00 12.27 -17.55
CA ASP A 61 -3.98 13.29 -17.14
C ASP A 61 -4.50 12.94 -15.73
N PRO A 62 -4.13 13.69 -14.69
CA PRO A 62 -4.53 13.40 -13.32
C PRO A 62 -6.00 13.74 -13.02
N LEU A 63 -6.70 14.44 -13.93
CA LEU A 63 -8.11 14.78 -13.78
C LEU A 63 -9.04 13.82 -14.53
N ALA A 64 -8.48 12.91 -15.32
CA ALA A 64 -9.22 11.97 -16.14
C ALA A 64 -8.84 10.51 -15.80
N GLY A 65 -9.83 9.71 -15.44
CA GLY A 65 -9.65 8.29 -15.16
C GLY A 65 -9.50 7.95 -13.67
N PRO A 66 -8.80 6.85 -13.35
CA PRO A 66 -8.58 6.41 -11.97
C PRO A 66 -7.78 7.43 -11.14
N LEU A 67 -7.96 7.43 -9.82
CA LEU A 67 -7.14 8.24 -8.93
C LEU A 67 -5.71 7.67 -8.85
N PRO A 68 -4.67 8.52 -8.96
CA PRO A 68 -3.28 8.09 -8.90
C PRO A 68 -2.95 7.42 -7.56
N THR A 69 -2.06 6.44 -7.59
CA THR A 69 -1.51 5.89 -6.35
C THR A 69 -0.75 6.98 -5.61
N TYR A 70 -1.04 7.11 -4.32
CA TYR A 70 -0.40 8.04 -3.40
C TYR A 70 0.30 7.25 -2.30
N ILE A 71 1.58 7.56 -2.07
CA ILE A 71 2.39 6.93 -1.02
C ILE A 71 2.99 8.02 -0.15
N GLU A 72 2.76 7.92 1.15
CA GLU A 72 3.24 8.86 2.15
C GLU A 72 4.02 8.13 3.24
N LEU A 73 5.16 8.69 3.62
CA LEU A 73 5.95 8.26 4.77
C LEU A 73 5.63 9.22 5.92
N GLU A 74 5.36 8.69 7.12
CA GLU A 74 5.21 9.54 8.30
C GLU A 74 6.53 10.26 8.61
N GLU A 75 6.47 11.60 8.71
CA GLU A 75 7.66 12.43 8.91
C GLU A 75 8.33 12.16 10.27
N SER A 76 9.66 12.20 10.29
CA SER A 76 10.46 12.03 11.51
C SER A 76 11.79 12.75 11.40
N ASP A 77 12.35 13.17 12.54
CA ASP A 77 13.72 13.69 12.66
C ASP A 77 14.80 12.62 12.42
N LYS A 78 14.43 11.34 12.38
CA LYS A 78 15.34 10.20 12.20
C LYS A 78 15.76 9.95 10.75
N PHE A 79 15.06 10.53 9.78
CA PHE A 79 15.39 10.38 8.36
C PHE A 79 15.01 11.62 7.54
N GLU A 80 15.27 11.55 6.24
CA GLU A 80 14.82 12.50 5.24
C GLU A 80 14.47 11.72 3.97
N LYS A 81 13.28 11.94 3.40
CA LYS A 81 12.95 11.40 2.08
C LYS A 81 13.77 12.12 1.03
N ILE A 82 14.44 11.37 0.16
CA ILE A 82 15.23 11.91 -0.96
C ILE A 82 14.43 11.71 -2.24
N GLY A 83 14.18 12.82 -2.95
CA GLY A 83 13.57 12.77 -4.28
C GLY A 83 12.11 12.33 -4.30
N GLU A 84 11.67 11.91 -5.48
CA GLU A 84 10.31 11.46 -5.76
C GLU A 84 10.21 9.93 -5.65
N ILE A 85 8.99 9.41 -5.68
CA ILE A 85 8.75 7.97 -5.72
C ILE A 85 9.05 7.48 -7.12
N GLU A 86 9.91 6.46 -7.25
CA GLU A 86 10.23 5.87 -8.54
C GLU A 86 9.44 4.57 -8.79
N GLU A 87 8.70 4.52 -9.90
CA GLU A 87 8.03 3.30 -10.37
C GLU A 87 8.96 2.51 -11.30
N LYS A 88 9.31 1.27 -10.93
CA LYS A 88 10.24 0.46 -11.72
C LYS A 88 9.57 -0.40 -12.79
N THR A 89 8.26 -0.58 -12.70
CA THR A 89 7.50 -1.54 -13.51
C THR A 89 6.25 -0.86 -14.04
N VAL A 90 6.35 -0.11 -15.14
CA VAL A 90 5.22 0.65 -15.69
C VAL A 90 4.83 0.11 -17.06
N GLU A 91 3.53 -0.15 -17.23
CA GLU A 91 2.90 -0.56 -18.48
C GLU A 91 1.87 0.48 -18.92
N THR A 92 1.93 0.88 -20.19
CA THR A 92 0.95 1.79 -20.78
C THR A 92 -0.09 0.98 -21.54
N HIS A 93 -1.35 1.12 -21.15
CA HIS A 93 -2.49 0.56 -21.88
C HIS A 93 -2.97 1.59 -22.91
N VAL A 94 -3.19 1.11 -24.14
CA VAL A 94 -3.56 1.93 -25.28
C VAL A 94 -4.85 1.37 -25.87
N ASN A 95 -5.83 2.25 -26.13
CA ASN A 95 -7.11 1.85 -26.70
C ASN A 95 -7.01 1.50 -28.19
N SER A 96 -8.13 1.06 -28.78
CA SER A 96 -8.21 0.61 -30.18
C SER A 96 -7.89 1.69 -31.23
N ILE A 97 -7.86 2.97 -30.85
CA ILE A 97 -7.53 4.11 -31.71
C ILE A 97 -6.14 4.70 -31.43
N GLY A 98 -5.35 4.06 -30.55
CA GLY A 98 -3.96 4.44 -30.30
C GLY A 98 -3.75 5.48 -29.19
N GLU A 99 -4.80 5.84 -28.44
CA GLU A 99 -4.69 6.78 -27.33
C GLU A 99 -4.37 6.05 -26.01
N LYS A 100 -3.53 6.66 -25.17
CA LYS A 100 -3.20 6.12 -23.85
C LYS A 100 -4.45 6.18 -22.96
N GLU A 101 -4.97 5.03 -22.58
CA GLU A 101 -6.19 4.90 -21.78
C GLU A 101 -5.89 4.78 -20.29
N GLY A 102 -4.73 4.22 -19.94
CA GLY A 102 -4.25 4.12 -18.57
C GLY A 102 -2.79 3.76 -18.49
N VAL A 103 -2.13 4.18 -17.42
CA VAL A 103 -0.78 3.75 -17.08
C VAL A 103 -0.89 2.97 -15.78
N PHE A 104 -0.46 1.72 -15.83
CA PHE A 104 -0.57 0.81 -14.71
C PHE A 104 0.82 0.32 -14.33
N VAL A 105 0.97 -0.04 -13.06
CA VAL A 105 2.20 -0.66 -12.58
C VAL A 105 2.09 -2.16 -12.86
N SER A 106 3.06 -2.74 -13.59
CA SER A 106 3.10 -4.18 -13.92
C SER A 106 3.05 -5.02 -12.65
N ASN A 107 2.60 -6.28 -12.74
CA ASN A 107 2.57 -7.18 -11.58
C ASN A 107 3.89 -7.98 -11.45
N PRO A 108 4.60 -7.92 -10.31
CA PRO A 108 4.34 -7.11 -9.13
C PRO A 108 4.73 -5.64 -9.34
N GLY A 109 3.92 -4.74 -8.80
CA GLY A 109 4.20 -3.30 -8.92
C GLY A 109 5.27 -2.90 -7.95
N ILE A 110 6.34 -2.25 -8.43
CA ILE A 110 7.49 -1.86 -7.61
C ILE A 110 7.60 -0.34 -7.53
N PHE A 111 7.55 0.17 -6.31
CA PHE A 111 7.78 1.57 -5.96
C PHE A 111 9.04 1.66 -5.09
N GLN A 112 9.97 2.54 -5.44
CA GLN A 112 11.18 2.78 -4.68
C GLN A 112 11.19 4.20 -4.11
N ILE A 113 11.58 4.32 -2.85
CA ILE A 113 11.68 5.58 -2.13
C ILE A 113 13.04 5.62 -1.44
N GLU A 114 13.89 6.55 -1.86
CA GLU A 114 15.17 6.78 -1.20
C GLU A 114 14.96 7.58 0.09
N ILE A 115 15.67 7.19 1.15
CA ILE A 115 15.76 7.94 2.40
C ILE A 115 17.22 8.14 2.80
N LYS A 116 17.48 9.25 3.48
CA LYS A 116 18.72 9.49 4.21
C LYS A 116 18.49 9.31 5.70
N ARG A 117 19.18 8.34 6.30
CA ARG A 117 19.20 8.13 7.75
C ARG A 117 19.91 9.28 8.48
N LYS A 118 19.41 9.66 9.66
CA LYS A 118 19.98 10.72 10.52
C LYS A 118 20.40 10.24 11.91
N THR A 119 20.18 8.98 12.24
CA THR A 119 20.52 8.35 13.53
C THR A 119 21.04 6.93 13.33
N SER A 120 21.94 6.46 14.19
CA SER A 120 22.41 5.06 14.22
C SER A 120 21.41 4.10 14.85
N ASP A 121 20.47 4.60 15.64
CA ASP A 121 19.48 3.77 16.34
C ASP A 121 18.49 3.12 15.36
N ALA A 122 17.92 1.98 15.75
CA ALA A 122 16.82 1.37 15.02
C ALA A 122 15.54 2.23 15.10
N PHE A 123 14.75 2.26 14.03
CA PHE A 123 13.47 2.94 14.01
C PHE A 123 12.53 2.33 12.99
N ASN A 124 11.24 2.70 13.07
CA ASN A 124 10.25 2.30 12.09
C ASN A 124 9.77 3.52 11.31
N ILE A 125 9.40 3.32 10.06
CA ILE A 125 8.76 4.31 9.20
C ILE A 125 7.38 3.78 8.84
N PRO A 126 6.31 4.31 9.46
CA PRO A 126 4.93 4.09 9.01
C PRO A 126 4.76 4.64 7.60
N ILE A 127 4.10 3.86 6.75
CA ILE A 127 3.87 4.20 5.34
C ILE A 127 2.39 3.99 5.05
N PHE A 128 1.75 5.05 4.56
CA PHE A 128 0.38 5.02 4.10
C PHE A 128 0.35 4.97 2.56
N ILE A 129 -0.51 4.11 2.02
CA ILE A 129 -0.73 3.96 0.60
C ILE A 129 -2.22 4.12 0.33
N GLU A 130 -2.60 5.07 -0.51
CA GLU A 130 -3.93 5.19 -1.08
C GLU A 130 -3.86 4.93 -2.57
N TYR A 131 -4.69 4.02 -3.08
CA TYR A 131 -4.55 3.53 -4.45
C TYR A 131 -5.87 3.07 -5.04
N GLN A 132 -5.90 2.99 -6.36
CA GLN A 132 -6.95 2.30 -7.09
C GLN A 132 -6.42 1.03 -7.76
N THR A 133 -7.18 -0.05 -7.64
CA THR A 133 -6.92 -1.30 -8.34
C THR A 133 -8.01 -1.52 -9.36
N CYS A 134 -7.63 -1.70 -10.63
CA CYS A 134 -8.56 -1.75 -11.76
C CYS A 134 -8.49 -3.09 -12.49
N ASP A 135 -9.63 -3.56 -12.96
CA ASP A 135 -9.78 -4.58 -14.00
C ASP A 135 -10.35 -3.94 -15.28
N ASP A 136 -10.65 -4.74 -16.30
CA ASP A 136 -11.22 -4.28 -17.59
C ASP A 136 -12.59 -3.57 -17.47
N SER A 137 -13.25 -3.65 -16.32
CA SER A 137 -14.62 -3.18 -16.10
C SER A 137 -14.75 -2.07 -15.06
N LYS A 138 -13.88 -2.04 -14.05
CA LYS A 138 -14.02 -1.15 -12.89
C LYS A 138 -12.70 -0.92 -12.15
N CYS A 139 -12.69 0.15 -11.38
CA CYS A 139 -11.64 0.46 -10.40
C CYS A 139 -12.19 0.47 -8.98
N ILE A 140 -11.40 -0.01 -8.03
CA ILE A 140 -11.74 -0.09 -6.60
C ILE A 140 -10.73 0.74 -5.81
N ASN A 141 -11.23 1.68 -5.00
CA ASN A 141 -10.44 2.41 -4.01
C ASN A 141 -10.04 1.50 -2.86
N ALA A 142 -8.76 1.54 -2.50
CA ALA A 142 -8.24 0.81 -1.35
C ALA A 142 -7.11 1.61 -0.69
N GLN A 143 -6.80 1.22 0.54
CA GLN A 143 -5.74 1.80 1.34
C GLN A 143 -4.92 0.67 1.96
N ALA A 144 -3.63 0.92 2.18
CA ALA A 144 -2.74 -0.01 2.89
C ALA A 144 -1.84 0.77 3.84
N ASN A 145 -1.52 0.14 4.97
CA ASN A 145 -0.54 0.64 5.93
C ASN A 145 0.60 -0.36 6.00
N LEU A 146 1.83 0.09 5.74
CA LEU A 146 3.05 -0.69 5.86
C LEU A 146 3.94 -0.10 6.94
N MET A 147 4.86 -0.91 7.44
CA MET A 147 5.87 -0.48 8.39
C MET A 147 7.24 -0.91 7.87
N ALA A 148 8.06 0.04 7.42
CA ALA A 148 9.48 -0.22 7.18
C ALA A 148 10.21 -0.29 8.52
N GLN A 149 10.97 -1.36 8.73
CA GLN A 149 11.83 -1.53 9.90
C GLN A 149 13.26 -1.22 9.51
N ILE A 150 13.79 -0.14 10.07
CA ILE A 150 15.16 0.32 9.85
C ILE A 150 16.02 -0.20 11.00
N LEU A 151 16.98 -1.07 10.70
CA LEU A 151 17.82 -1.71 11.71
C LEU A 151 18.92 -0.76 12.21
N ALA A 152 19.36 -0.95 13.45
CA ALA A 152 20.49 -0.19 13.98
C ALA A 152 21.77 -0.45 13.17
N GLN A 153 22.61 0.57 13.04
CA GLN A 153 23.95 0.50 12.43
C GLN A 153 25.04 0.33 13.49
#